data_AF-A0A6B1GLY7-F1
#
_entry.id   AF-A0A6B1GLY7-F1
#
_cell.length_a   1.000
_cell.length_b   1.000
_cell.length_c   1.000
_cell.angle_alpha   90.00
_cell.angle_beta   90.00
_cell.angle_gamma   90.00
#
_symmetry.space_group_name_H-M   'P 1'
#
loop_
_entity.id
_entity.type
_entity.pdbx_description
1 polymer ?
#
loop_
_entity_poly.entity_id
_entity_poly.type
_entity_poly.pdbx_seq_one_letter_code
_entity_poly.pdbx_strand_id
1 'polypeptide(L)'
;QDTLAPAAFYNWGNAIGDPSTSTGFAMFGPSPHSTWDTDDLDAMIGPLWGEPDEEKRIAGYKAVDRYIAENAYVIPLLQFVQPIVHRDGIEVTPHVANFVLPQLVKKTN
;
A
#
# COMPACT_ATOMS: atom_id res chain seq x y z
N GLN A 1 -15.79 15.62 1.24
CA GLN A 1 -14.63 16.03 0.45
C GLN A 1 -13.74 16.92 1.30
N ASP A 2 -12.66 16.32 1.76
CA ASP A 2 -11.60 17.00 2.48
C ASP A 2 -10.96 18.12 1.65
N THR A 3 -10.43 19.14 2.34
CA THR A 3 -9.70 20.23 1.68
C THR A 3 -8.24 19.82 1.48
N LEU A 4 -7.86 19.51 0.25
CA LEU A 4 -6.50 19.13 -0.10
C LEU A 4 -5.59 20.34 -0.30
N ALA A 5 -4.31 20.19 0.08
CA ALA A 5 -3.26 21.09 -0.40
C ALA A 5 -3.11 20.97 -1.92
N PRO A 6 -2.58 22.00 -2.62
CA PRO A 6 -2.37 21.93 -4.08
C PRO A 6 -1.54 20.72 -4.53
N ALA A 7 -0.65 20.24 -3.66
CA ALA A 7 0.00 18.94 -3.75
C ALA A 7 0.37 18.48 -2.34
N ALA A 8 0.29 17.17 -2.09
CA ALA A 8 0.77 16.54 -0.88
C ALA A 8 1.70 15.38 -1.24
N PHE A 9 2.87 15.35 -0.61
CA PHE A 9 3.71 14.17 -0.63
C PHE A 9 3.25 13.25 0.50
N TYR A 10 2.93 12.00 0.16
CA TYR A 10 2.58 10.98 1.14
C TYR A 10 3.28 9.68 0.80
N ASN A 11 3.58 8.90 1.84
CA ASN A 11 4.15 7.58 1.73
C ASN A 11 3.19 6.57 2.34
N TRP A 12 3.11 5.39 1.74
CA TRP A 12 2.25 4.31 2.22
C TRP A 12 3.04 3.01 2.35
N GLY A 13 2.84 2.27 3.44
CA GLY A 13 3.44 0.96 3.67
C GLY A 13 2.37 -0.13 3.61
N ASN A 14 2.67 -1.24 2.91
CA ASN A 14 1.78 -2.40 2.88
C ASN A 14 2.30 -3.47 3.86
N ALA A 15 1.68 -3.54 5.04
CA ALA A 15 2.16 -4.39 6.14
C ALA A 15 1.93 -5.89 5.91
N ILE A 16 0.96 -6.27 5.07
CA ILE A 16 0.53 -7.67 4.89
C ILE A 16 0.58 -8.16 3.44
N GLY A 17 0.99 -7.32 2.49
CA GLY A 17 1.07 -7.64 1.07
C GLY A 17 -0.27 -7.64 0.32
N ASP A 18 -1.36 -7.19 0.95
CA ASP A 18 -2.70 -7.22 0.34
C ASP A 18 -3.07 -5.83 -0.25
N PRO A 19 -3.58 -5.75 -1.50
CA PRO A 19 -3.91 -4.47 -2.13
C PRO A 19 -5.00 -3.67 -1.40
N SER A 20 -5.88 -4.34 -0.66
CA SER A 20 -6.88 -3.68 0.20
C SER A 20 -6.23 -2.78 1.25
N THR A 21 -5.02 -3.13 1.71
CA THR A 21 -4.29 -2.32 2.69
C THR A 21 -3.52 -1.17 2.07
N SER A 22 -3.45 -1.08 0.74
CA SER A 22 -2.86 0.02 -0.01
C SER A 22 -3.97 0.80 -0.72
N THR A 23 -4.23 0.52 -1.99
CA THR A 23 -5.31 1.13 -2.78
C THR A 23 -6.65 1.14 -2.07
N GLY A 24 -7.03 0.04 -1.40
CA GLY A 24 -8.30 -0.03 -0.67
C GLY A 24 -8.43 1.07 0.39
N PHE A 25 -7.60 1.03 1.44
CA PHE A 25 -7.70 2.03 2.52
C PHE A 25 -7.25 3.44 2.12
N ALA A 26 -6.30 3.60 1.20
CA ALA A 26 -5.80 4.91 0.83
C ALA A 26 -6.71 5.69 -0.13
N MET A 27 -7.63 4.99 -0.82
CA MET A 27 -8.42 5.57 -1.93
C MET A 27 -9.93 5.31 -1.82
N PHE A 28 -10.39 4.61 -0.78
CA PHE A 28 -11.82 4.40 -0.49
C PHE A 28 -12.31 5.44 0.50
N GLY A 29 -13.21 6.34 0.10
CA GLY A 29 -13.72 7.46 0.90
C GLY A 29 -14.23 7.07 2.29
N PRO A 30 -14.96 5.94 2.46
CA PRO A 30 -15.35 5.48 3.80
C PRO A 30 -14.20 5.03 4.71
N SER A 31 -12.98 4.87 4.18
CA SER A 31 -11.80 4.61 5.01
C SER A 31 -11.36 5.89 5.74
N PRO A 32 -11.04 5.82 7.05
CA PRO A 32 -10.49 6.96 7.78
C PRO A 32 -9.08 7.36 7.31
N HIS A 33 -8.49 6.64 6.35
CA HIS A 33 -7.16 6.88 5.81
C HIS A 33 -7.18 7.44 4.39
N SER A 34 -8.35 7.51 3.74
CA SER A 34 -8.50 8.14 2.43
C SER A 34 -8.75 9.62 2.60
N THR A 35 -8.15 10.42 1.74
CA THR A 35 -8.54 11.83 1.54
C THR A 35 -9.35 12.01 0.26
N TRP A 36 -9.54 10.92 -0.50
CA TRP A 36 -10.35 10.86 -1.70
C TRP A 36 -11.77 10.42 -1.34
N ASP A 37 -12.71 11.34 -1.50
CA ASP A 37 -14.15 11.15 -1.28
C ASP A 37 -14.90 11.28 -2.61
N THR A 38 -14.80 10.30 -3.51
CA THR A 38 -15.43 10.36 -4.83
C THR A 38 -16.19 9.07 -5.16
N ASP A 39 -17.39 9.24 -5.70
CA ASP A 39 -18.30 8.12 -6.01
C ASP A 39 -17.73 7.11 -7.02
N ASP A 40 -16.83 7.57 -7.90
CA ASP A 40 -16.18 6.73 -8.92
C ASP A 40 -15.26 5.67 -8.28
N LEU A 41 -14.33 6.09 -7.43
CA LEU A 41 -13.42 5.18 -6.72
C LEU A 41 -14.18 4.32 -5.72
N ASP A 42 -15.15 4.90 -4.99
CA ASP A 42 -15.95 4.17 -4.02
C ASP A 42 -16.75 3.04 -4.67
N ALA A 43 -17.35 3.29 -5.84
CA ALA A 43 -18.06 2.27 -6.60
C ALA A 43 -17.15 1.16 -7.13
N MET A 44 -15.90 1.47 -7.49
CA MET A 44 -14.94 0.47 -7.97
C MET A 44 -14.34 -0.35 -6.82
N ILE A 45 -14.01 0.27 -5.69
CA ILE A 45 -13.33 -0.38 -4.56
C ILE A 45 -14.32 -1.11 -3.65
N GLY A 46 -15.51 -0.55 -3.42
CA GLY A 46 -16.52 -1.09 -2.51
C GLY A 46 -16.76 -2.60 -2.66
N PRO A 47 -17.03 -3.11 -3.88
CA PRO A 47 -17.23 -4.54 -4.11
C PRO A 47 -16.01 -5.42 -3.80
N LEU A 48 -14.78 -4.89 -3.86
CA LEU A 48 -13.54 -5.67 -3.69
C LEU A 48 -13.24 -6.03 -2.23
N TRP A 49 -13.84 -5.32 -1.26
CA TRP A 49 -13.67 -5.63 0.17
C TRP A 49 -14.24 -7.00 0.55
N GLY A 50 -15.32 -7.42 -0.11
CA GLY A 50 -16.03 -8.66 0.15
C GLY A 50 -15.93 -9.69 -0.95
N GLU A 51 -15.12 -9.47 -1.99
CA GLU A 51 -14.97 -10.40 -3.13
C GLU A 51 -14.19 -11.65 -2.70
N PRO A 52 -14.84 -12.85 -2.64
CA PRO A 52 -14.17 -14.07 -2.20
C PRO A 52 -13.26 -14.70 -3.26
N ASP A 53 -13.47 -14.39 -4.55
CA ASP A 53 -12.62 -14.90 -5.63
C ASP A 53 -11.34 -14.06 -5.71
N GLU A 54 -10.21 -14.67 -5.37
CA GLU A 54 -8.93 -13.96 -5.33
C GLU A 54 -8.48 -13.44 -6.69
N GLU A 55 -8.65 -14.20 -7.76
CA GLU A 55 -8.24 -13.77 -9.10
C GLU A 55 -9.07 -12.57 -9.55
N LYS A 56 -10.39 -12.62 -9.33
CA LYS A 56 -11.30 -11.51 -9.61
C LYS A 56 -10.99 -10.30 -8.74
N ARG A 57 -10.70 -10.49 -7.45
CA ARG A 57 -10.33 -9.42 -6.52
C ARG A 57 -9.06 -8.71 -6.96
N ILE A 58 -8.01 -9.47 -7.29
CA ILE A 58 -6.72 -8.91 -7.77
C ILE A 58 -6.89 -8.22 -9.13
N ALA A 59 -7.66 -8.78 -10.05
CA ALA A 59 -7.97 -8.13 -11.33
C ALA A 59 -8.72 -6.81 -11.12
N GLY A 60 -9.66 -6.78 -10.16
CA GLY A 60 -10.39 -5.58 -9.76
C GLY A 60 -9.46 -4.49 -9.22
N TYR A 61 -8.58 -4.81 -8.27
CA TYR A 61 -7.61 -3.82 -7.75
C TYR A 61 -6.68 -3.29 -8.83
N LYS A 62 -6.20 -4.13 -9.76
CA LYS A 62 -5.41 -3.66 -10.91
C LYS A 62 -6.18 -2.69 -11.81
N ALA A 63 -7.49 -2.89 -11.97
CA ALA A 63 -8.34 -1.97 -12.73
C ALA A 63 -8.50 -0.61 -12.00
N VAL A 64 -8.64 -0.63 -10.67
CA VAL A 64 -8.65 0.58 -9.85
C VAL A 64 -7.32 1.33 -9.95
N ASP A 65 -6.19 0.64 -9.75
CA ASP A 65 -4.85 1.24 -9.84
C ASP A 65 -4.60 1.90 -11.20
N ARG A 66 -5.05 1.24 -12.28
CA ARG A 66 -5.00 1.78 -13.63
C ARG A 66 -5.85 3.05 -13.77
N TYR A 67 -7.08 3.03 -13.28
CA TYR A 67 -7.97 4.20 -13.33
C TYR A 67 -7.38 5.40 -12.57
N ILE A 68 -6.82 5.16 -11.39
CA ILE A 68 -6.13 6.18 -10.58
C ILE A 68 -4.98 6.81 -11.37
N ALA A 69 -4.15 6.00 -12.02
CA ALA A 69 -3.03 6.47 -12.83
C ALA A 69 -3.48 7.22 -14.09
N GLU A 70 -4.50 6.72 -14.79
CA GLU A 70 -5.05 7.36 -16.00
C GLU A 70 -5.69 8.73 -15.71
N ASN A 71 -6.27 8.92 -14.52
CA ASN A 71 -6.90 10.18 -14.09
C ASN A 71 -6.01 11.06 -13.20
N ALA A 72 -4.75 10.65 -12.96
CA ALA A 72 -3.78 11.37 -12.14
C ALA A 72 -4.26 11.71 -10.71
N TYR A 73 -5.11 10.86 -10.11
CA TYR A 73 -5.51 11.00 -8.70
C TYR A 73 -4.32 10.78 -7.76
N VAL A 74 -3.37 9.93 -8.19
CA VAL A 74 -2.09 9.72 -7.52
C VAL A 74 -1.00 9.64 -8.58
N ILE A 75 0.14 10.26 -8.31
CA ILE A 75 1.34 10.14 -9.14
C ILE A 75 2.36 9.30 -8.38
N PRO A 76 2.57 8.02 -8.74
CA PRO A 76 3.60 7.19 -8.11
C PRO A 76 4.99 7.76 -8.41
N LEU A 77 5.70 8.23 -7.39
CA LEU A 77 7.02 8.84 -7.56
C LEU A 77 8.16 7.84 -7.39
N LEU A 78 8.08 6.97 -6.37
CA LEU A 78 9.14 6.05 -6.00
C LEU A 78 8.63 4.86 -5.19
N GLN A 79 9.27 3.72 -5.37
CA GLN A 79 9.11 2.53 -4.53
C GLN A 79 10.31 2.47 -3.58
N PHE A 80 10.05 2.52 -2.27
CA PHE A 80 11.10 2.43 -1.28
C PHE A 80 11.70 1.02 -1.23
N VAL A 81 13.03 0.97 -1.09
CA VAL A 81 13.78 -0.21 -0.64
C VAL A 81 14.29 0.06 0.78
N GLN A 82 14.46 -0.97 1.60
CA GLN A 82 15.02 -0.84 2.95
C GLN A 82 16.48 -1.33 2.99
N PRO A 83 17.47 -0.43 2.95
CA PRO A 83 18.85 -0.80 3.25
C PRO A 83 18.98 -1.11 4.74
N ILE A 84 19.55 -2.27 5.07
CA ILE A 84 19.87 -2.65 6.44
C ILE A 84 21.39 -2.70 6.56
N VAL A 85 21.95 -1.80 7.36
CA VAL A 85 23.38 -1.81 7.72
C VAL A 85 23.50 -2.37 9.13
N HIS A 86 24.36 -3.37 9.31
CA HIS A 86 24.59 -3.99 10.59
C HIS A 86 26.08 -4.24 10.82
N ARG A 87 26.47 -4.37 12.10
CA ARG A 87 27.86 -4.70 12.46
C ARG A 87 28.23 -6.11 12.00
N ASP A 88 29.53 -6.38 11.95
CA ASP A 88 30.04 -7.74 11.80
C ASP A 88 29.61 -8.65 12.97
N GLY A 89 29.55 -9.96 12.72
CA GLY A 89 29.19 -10.95 13.74
C GLY A 89 27.68 -11.18 13.89
N ILE A 90 26.85 -10.54 13.07
CA ILE A 90 25.41 -10.80 13.01
C ILE A 90 24.94 -10.96 11.56
N GLU A 91 23.90 -11.76 11.39
CA GLU A 91 23.17 -11.95 10.15
C GLU A 91 21.74 -11.44 10.34
N VAL A 92 21.23 -10.68 9.37
CA VAL A 92 19.87 -10.14 9.38
C VAL A 92 19.11 -10.68 8.18
N THR A 93 17.98 -11.34 8.41
CA THR A 93 17.03 -11.68 7.34
C THR A 93 16.04 -10.53 7.16
N PRO A 94 16.02 -9.84 6.00
CA PRO A 94 15.06 -8.77 5.74
C PRO A 94 13.62 -9.29 5.78
N HIS A 95 12.71 -8.50 6.36
CA HIS A 95 11.28 -8.79 6.32
C HIS A 95 10.64 -8.11 5.11
N VAL A 96 9.77 -8.81 4.38
CA VAL A 96 9.14 -8.30 3.15
C VAL A 96 8.30 -7.04 3.37
N ALA A 97 7.72 -6.87 4.56
CA ALA A 97 7.00 -5.66 4.97
C ALA A 97 7.90 -4.57 5.60
N ASN A 98 9.22 -4.65 5.42
CA ASN A 98 10.24 -3.73 5.93
C ASN A 98 10.34 -3.60 7.47
N PHE A 99 9.85 -4.59 8.22
CA PHE A 99 10.04 -4.64 9.67
C PHE A 99 11.46 -5.09 10.02
N VAL A 100 12.07 -4.42 11.00
CA VAL A 100 13.29 -4.91 11.66
C VAL A 100 12.87 -5.70 12.89
N LEU A 101 12.90 -7.03 12.78
CA LEU A 101 12.39 -7.93 13.79
C LEU A 101 13.54 -8.64 14.53
N PRO A 102 13.63 -8.57 15.87
CA PRO A 102 14.71 -9.20 16.62
C PRO A 102 14.88 -10.71 16.34
N GLN A 103 13.78 -11.43 16.14
CA GLN A 103 13.79 -12.87 15.81
C GLN A 103 14.39 -13.20 14.44
N LEU A 104 14.53 -12.20 13.56
CA LEU A 104 15.19 -12.33 12.25
C LEU A 104 16.67 -11.93 12.29
N VAL A 105 17.20 -11.61 13.48
CA VAL A 105 18.61 -11.29 13.69
C VAL A 105 19.28 -12.43 14.43
N LYS A 106 20.39 -12.95 13.89
CA LYS A 106 21.16 -14.05 14.47
C LYS A 106 22.61 -13.63 14.65
N LYS A 107 23.29 -14.19 15.64
CA LYS A 107 24.77 -14.17 15.66
C LYS A 107 25.27 -15.11 14.56
N THR A 108 26.29 -14.68 13.82
CA THR A 108 27.07 -15.58 12.98
C THR A 108 28.02 -16.39 13.87
N ASN A 109 28.17 -17.68 13.58
CA ASN A 109 29.14 -18.55 14.26
C ASN A 109 30.57 -18.25 13.82
#